data_AF-A0A7C6DNK7-F1
#
_entry.id   AF-A0A7C6DNK7-F1
#
_cell.length_a   1.000
_cell.length_b   1.000
_cell.length_c   1.000
_cell.angle_alpha   90.00
_cell.angle_beta   90.00
_cell.angle_gamma   90.00
#
_symmetry.space_group_name_H-M   'P 1'
#
loop_
_entity.id
_entity.type
_entity.pdbx_description
1 polymer ?
#
loop_
_entity_poly.entity_id
_entity_poly.type
_entity_poly.pdbx_seq_one_letter_code
_entity_poly.pdbx_strand_id
1 'polypeptide(L)'
;MPRPSDTDLERTYSRRQFAAKLRRLADSIERASPFTIQIAGERIRIPTDATFNIEHERSGDDEEIEFQLLWRRKSAQRGSRTKSRR
;
A
#
# COMPACT_ATOMS: atom_id res chain seq x y z
N MET A 1 -8.85 5.64 21.92
CA MET A 1 -7.69 5.56 21.00
C MET A 1 -7.54 4.12 20.54
N PRO A 2 -7.69 3.81 19.24
CA PRO A 2 -7.32 2.49 18.73
C PRO A 2 -5.82 2.29 18.96
N ARG A 3 -5.41 1.10 19.39
CA ARG A 3 -3.99 0.77 19.58
C ARG A 3 -3.37 0.54 18.20
N PRO A 4 -2.12 0.98 17.95
CA PRO A 4 -1.44 0.65 16.71
C PRO A 4 -1.40 -0.87 16.60
N SER A 5 -2.03 -1.40 15.56
CA SER A 5 -1.87 -2.80 15.20
C SER A 5 -0.43 -3.01 14.74
N ASP A 6 0.04 -4.25 14.83
CA ASP A 6 1.39 -4.74 14.49
C ASP A 6 1.74 -4.59 12.97
N THR A 7 1.26 -3.54 12.30
CA THR A 7 1.16 -3.40 10.84
C THR A 7 1.45 -1.97 10.35
N ASP A 8 1.69 -0.99 11.24
CA ASP A 8 2.05 0.37 10.83
C ASP A 8 3.54 0.41 10.47
N LEU A 9 3.83 0.30 9.16
CA LEU A 9 5.19 0.36 8.62
C LEU A 9 5.51 1.76 8.12
N GLU A 10 6.06 2.59 9.00
CA GLU A 10 6.53 3.91 8.63
C GLU A 10 8.05 3.92 8.35
N ARG A 11 8.47 4.68 7.34
CA ARG A 11 9.90 4.96 7.13
C ARG A 11 10.11 6.29 6.42
N THR A 12 10.90 7.16 7.04
CA THR A 12 11.39 8.39 6.40
C THR A 12 12.43 8.06 5.33
N TYR A 13 12.34 8.75 4.20
CA TYR A 13 13.27 8.62 3.08
C TYR A 13 13.94 9.95 2.78
N SER A 14 15.13 9.92 2.18
CA SER A 14 15.70 11.12 1.56
C SER A 14 14.84 11.59 0.38
N ARG A 15 14.88 12.90 0.06
CA ARG A 15 14.17 13.49 -1.09
C ARG A 15 14.36 12.69 -2.39
N ARG A 16 15.58 12.23 -2.66
CA ARG A 16 15.91 11.43 -3.86
C ARG A 16 15.23 10.06 -3.84
N GLN A 17 15.24 9.37 -2.70
CA GLN A 17 14.60 8.06 -2.56
C GLN A 17 13.08 8.17 -2.67
N PHE A 18 12.50 9.21 -2.06
CA PHE A 18 11.06 9.49 -2.14
C PHE A 18 10.64 9.78 -3.59
N ALA A 19 11.32 10.70 -4.27
CA ALA A 19 11.03 11.01 -5.68
C ALA A 19 11.21 9.79 -6.60
N ALA A 20 12.20 8.94 -6.35
CA ALA A 20 12.38 7.70 -7.13
C ALA A 20 11.21 6.71 -6.94
N LYS A 21 10.66 6.61 -5.73
CA LYS A 21 9.47 5.78 -5.46
C LYS A 21 8.24 6.34 -6.16
N LEU A 22 8.00 7.65 -6.08
CA LEU A 22 6.88 8.31 -6.76
C LEU A 22 6.94 8.11 -8.27
N ARG A 23 8.11 8.30 -8.91
CA ARG A 23 8.25 8.07 -10.35
C ARG A 23 7.91 6.64 -10.73
N ARG A 24 8.44 5.65 -10.00
CA ARG A 24 8.14 4.24 -10.28
C ARG A 24 6.66 3.89 -10.08
N LEU A 25 6.01 4.56 -9.12
CA LEU A 25 4.57 4.41 -8.91
C LEU A 25 3.78 5.01 -10.07
N ALA A 26 4.06 6.26 -10.45
CA ALA A 26 3.43 6.95 -11.58
C ALA A 26 3.52 6.12 -12.87
N ASP A 27 4.73 5.67 -13.18
CA ASP A 27 5.05 4.72 -14.23
C ASP A 27 4.16 3.47 -14.26
N SER A 28 3.90 2.87 -13.08
CA SER A 28 3.05 1.68 -12.94
C SER A 28 1.57 1.99 -13.14
N ILE A 29 1.11 3.15 -12.64
CA ILE A 29 -0.27 3.63 -12.79
C ILE A 29 -0.56 3.88 -14.28
N GLU A 30 0.29 4.63 -14.97
CA GLU A 30 0.14 4.95 -16.39
C GLU A 30 0.13 3.70 -17.28
N ARG A 31 0.90 2.67 -16.92
CA ARG A 31 0.97 1.39 -17.64
C ARG A 31 -0.10 0.38 -17.20
N ALA A 32 -1.04 0.77 -16.34
CA ALA A 32 -2.04 -0.14 -15.75
C ALA A 32 -1.42 -1.46 -15.25
N SER A 33 -0.26 -1.36 -14.59
CA SER A 33 0.58 -2.50 -14.20
C SER A 33 0.71 -2.58 -12.68
N PRO A 34 0.70 -3.79 -12.08
CA PRO A 34 0.85 -3.92 -10.63
C PRO A 34 2.16 -3.30 -10.14
N PHE A 35 2.11 -2.52 -9.06
CA PHE A 35 3.30 -1.90 -8.47
C PHE A 35 3.81 -2.75 -7.29
N THR A 36 5.12 -2.78 -7.07
CA THR A 36 5.70 -3.46 -5.91
C THR A 36 6.74 -2.56 -5.26
N ILE A 37 6.54 -2.32 -3.97
CA ILE A 37 7.34 -1.43 -3.14
C ILE A 37 7.86 -2.18 -1.92
N GLN A 38 9.03 -1.78 -1.43
CA GLN A 38 9.54 -2.22 -0.14
C GLN A 38 9.49 -1.07 0.85
N ILE A 39 8.91 -1.31 2.03
CA ILE A 39 8.76 -0.36 3.12
C ILE A 39 9.18 -1.07 4.40
N ALA A 40 10.11 -0.48 5.16
CA ALA A 40 10.62 -1.03 6.42
C ALA A 40 11.02 -2.53 6.39
N GLY A 41 11.40 -3.07 5.22
CA GLY A 41 11.77 -4.48 5.05
C GLY A 41 10.65 -5.35 4.45
N GLU A 42 9.39 -4.93 4.53
CA GLU A 42 8.26 -5.64 3.94
C GLU A 42 8.10 -5.31 2.45
N ARG A 43 7.82 -6.34 1.64
CA ARG A 43 7.52 -6.21 0.21
C ARG A 43 6.01 -6.22 -0.01
N ILE A 44 5.47 -5.09 -0.40
CA ILE A 44 4.04 -4.88 -0.64
C ILE A 44 3.78 -4.86 -2.15
N ARG A 45 2.81 -5.66 -2.60
CA ARG A 45 2.34 -5.68 -3.99
C ARG A 45 0.97 -5.02 -4.09
N ILE A 46 0.92 -3.91 -4.83
CA ILE A 46 -0.29 -3.14 -5.10
C ILE A 46 -0.89 -3.64 -6.43
N PRO A 47 -2.15 -4.07 -6.44
CA PRO A 47 -2.79 -4.54 -7.66
C PRO A 47 -3.20 -3.37 -8.57
N THR A 48 -3.58 -3.69 -9.81
CA THR A 48 -3.98 -2.69 -10.82
C THR A 48 -5.36 -2.08 -10.58
N ASP A 49 -6.18 -2.73 -9.76
CA ASP A 49 -7.53 -2.30 -9.38
C ASP A 49 -7.54 -1.52 -8.05
N ALA A 50 -6.37 -1.05 -7.59
CA ALA A 50 -6.30 -0.16 -6.44
C ALA A 50 -7.01 1.17 -6.74
N THR A 51 -7.71 1.70 -5.75
CA THR A 51 -8.28 3.06 -5.78
C THR A 51 -7.24 4.06 -5.31
N PHE A 52 -7.18 5.21 -5.97
CA PHE A 52 -6.27 6.31 -5.62
C PHE A 52 -7.06 7.45 -4.99
N ASN A 53 -6.58 7.96 -3.87
CA ASN A 53 -7.15 9.11 -3.17
C ASN A 53 -6.04 10.09 -2.79
N ILE A 54 -6.37 11.38 -2.71
CA ILE A 54 -5.48 12.40 -2.17
C ILE A 54 -6.20 13.06 -1.01
N GLU A 55 -5.60 13.00 0.18
CA GLU A 55 -6.13 13.64 1.36
C GLU A 55 -5.26 14.84 1.72
N HIS A 56 -5.90 15.87 2.25
CA HIS A 56 -5.25 17.07 2.75
C HIS A 56 -5.85 17.39 4.11
N GLU A 57 -5.00 17.47 5.12
CA GLU A 57 -5.39 17.79 6.48
C GLU A 57 -4.61 19.01 6.98
N ARG A 58 -5.30 19.83 7.79
CA ARG A 58 -4.71 20.93 8.55
C ARG A 58 -5.09 20.78 10.01
N SER A 59 -4.10 20.76 10.88
CA SER A 59 -4.29 20.60 12.31
C SER A 59 -3.27 21.43 13.08
N GLY A 60 -3.72 22.44 13.83
CA GLY A 60 -2.82 23.38 14.50
C GLY A 60 -1.90 24.10 13.49
N ASP A 61 -0.59 23.94 13.68
CA ASP A 61 0.47 24.48 12.81
C ASP A 61 0.92 23.48 11.73
N ASP A 62 0.33 22.29 11.69
CA ASP A 62 0.70 21.22 10.76
C ASP A 62 -0.20 21.24 9.51
N GLU A 63 0.43 20.97 8.36
CA GLU A 63 -0.22 20.80 7.07
C GLU A 63 0.31 19.53 6.40
N GLU A 64 -0.60 18.61 6.08
CA GLU A 64 -0.26 17.28 5.58
C GLU A 64 -1.03 16.95 4.30
N ILE A 65 -0.32 16.37 3.31
CA ILE A 65 -0.92 15.82 2.10
C ILE A 65 -0.50 14.36 1.96
N GLU A 66 -1.49 13.48 1.86
CA GLU A 66 -1.28 12.05 1.67
C GLU A 66 -1.74 11.59 0.28
N PHE A 67 -0.90 10.79 -0.37
CA PHE A 67 -1.27 10.03 -1.57
C PHE A 67 -1.62 8.60 -1.15
N GLN A 68 -2.89 8.29 -1.16
CA GLN A 68 -3.40 7.02 -0.64
C GLN A 68 -3.74 6.05 -1.77
N LEU A 69 -3.39 4.79 -1.55
CA LEU A 69 -3.72 3.68 -2.42
C LEU A 69 -4.49 2.65 -1.61
N LEU A 70 -5.73 2.37 -2.02
CA LEU A 70 -6.62 1.48 -1.29
C LEU A 70 -6.92 0.25 -2.14
N TRP A 71 -6.73 -0.94 -1.59
CA TRP A 71 -7.08 -2.19 -2.25
C TRP A 71 -7.51 -3.26 -1.25
N ARG A 72 -8.30 -4.22 -1.72
CA ARG A 72 -8.68 -5.38 -0.91
C ARG A 72 -7.62 -6.46 -1.04
N ARG A 73 -7.08 -6.91 0.09
CA ARG A 73 -6.23 -8.12 0.11
C ARG A 73 -7.08 -9.31 -0.29
N LYS A 74 -6.63 -10.10 -1.27
CA LYS A 74 -7.24 -11.41 -1.53
C LYS A 74 -7.01 -12.27 -0.28
N SER A 75 -8.08 -12.61 0.43
CA SER A 75 -7.99 -13.61 1.49
C SER A 75 -7.46 -14.89 0.86
N ALA A 76 -6.43 -15.48 1.46
CA ALA A 76 -5.99 -16.81 1.07
C ALA A 76 -7.20 -17.74 1.23
N GLN A 77 -7.78 -18.20 0.12
CA GLN A 77 -8.76 -19.29 0.15
C GLN A 77 -8.05 -20.46 0.82
N ARG A 78 -8.37 -20.72 2.10
CA ARG A 78 -8.07 -22.00 2.74
C ARG A 78 -8.82 -23.03 1.93
N GLY A 79 -8.11 -23.78 1.09
CA GLY A 79 -8.71 -24.82 0.27
C GLY A 79 -9.55 -25.76 1.12
N SER A 80 -10.83 -25.89 0.78
CA SER A 80 -11.67 -26.97 1.29
C SER A 80 -11.09 -28.28 0.79
N ARG A 81 -10.31 -28.98 1.63
CA ARG A 81 -9.99 -30.39 1.41
C ARG A 81 -11.28 -31.18 1.61
N THR A 82 -12.06 -31.36 0.55
CA THR A 82 -13.11 -32.38 0.51
C THR A 82 -12.44 -33.74 0.66
N LYS A 83 -12.50 -34.32 1.86
CA LYS A 83 -12.23 -35.75 2.07
C LYS A 83 -13.33 -36.53 1.38
N SER A 84 -13.07 -36.96 0.15
CA SER A 84 -13.72 -38.14 -0.42
C SER A 84 -13.03 -39.37 0.18
N ARG A 85 -13.73 -40.11 1.02
CA ARG A 85 -13.42 -41.52 1.29
C ARG A 85 -14.72 -42.29 1.21
N ARG A 86 -14.85 -43.03 0.10
CA ARG A 86 -15.59 -44.28 0.03
C ARG A 86 -14.93 -45.31 0.95
#